data_AF-A0A8T6ZT01-F1
#
_entry.id   AF-A0A8T6ZT01-F1
#
_cell.length_a   1.000
_cell.length_b   1.000
_cell.length_c   1.000
_cell.angle_alpha   90.00
_cell.angle_beta   90.00
_cell.angle_gamma   90.00
#
_symmetry.space_group_name_H-M   'P 1'
#
loop_
_entity.id
_entity.type
_entity.pdbx_description
1 polymer ?
#
loop_
_entity_poly.entity_id
_entity_poly.type
_entity_poly.pdbx_seq_one_letter_code
_entity_poly.pdbx_strand_id
1 'polypeptide(L)'
;MNLYLRLLLVWLRNIAEAKRHYSHRAESRFRVLPHDIDAFGHMNNGRYLQIMDVARLEWMLQTQVAGAIRKNRWSPVLGGGAIRYRHSLTLLQPYRVHT
;
A
#
# COMPACT_ATOMS: atom_id res chain seq x y z
N MET A 1 -15.03 -4.84 3.30
CA MET A 1 -14.55 -3.73 4.17
C MET A 1 -13.45 -2.96 3.47
N ASN A 2 -13.57 -1.63 3.38
CA ASN A 2 -12.60 -0.76 2.71
C ASN A 2 -11.31 -0.57 3.55
N LEU A 3 -10.20 -0.26 2.87
CA LEU A 3 -8.86 -0.08 3.49
C LEU A 3 -8.66 1.30 4.15
N TYR A 4 -9.73 2.08 4.35
CA TYR A 4 -9.64 3.46 4.83
C TYR A 4 -8.88 3.60 6.15
N LEU A 5 -9.03 2.65 7.07
CA LEU A 5 -8.27 2.68 8.32
C LEU A 5 -6.75 2.57 8.06
N ARG A 6 -6.32 1.66 7.18
CA ARG A 6 -4.91 1.51 6.82
C ARG A 6 -4.38 2.73 6.10
N LEU A 7 -5.17 3.28 5.18
CA LEU A 7 -4.84 4.52 4.47
C LEU A 7 -4.64 5.67 5.45
N LEU A 8 -5.57 5.85 6.40
CA LEU A 8 -5.48 6.88 7.42
C LEU A 8 -4.23 6.70 8.29
N LEU A 9 -3.95 5.48 8.76
CA LEU A 9 -2.77 5.19 9.58
C LEU A 9 -1.46 5.44 8.83
N VAL A 10 -1.37 5.03 7.56
CA VAL A 10 -0.22 5.32 6.70
C VAL A 10 -0.05 6.82 6.51
N TRP A 11 -1.15 7.53 6.27
CA TRP A 11 -1.12 8.97 6.08
C TRP A 11 -0.63 9.71 7.32
N LEU A 12 -1.20 9.40 8.49
CA LEU A 12 -0.81 9.96 9.78
C LEU A 12 0.66 9.65 10.13
N ARG A 13 1.13 8.41 9.87
CA ARG A 13 2.53 8.03 10.12
C ARG A 13 3.51 8.84 9.28
N ASN A 14 3.18 9.13 8.03
CA ASN A 14 4.14 9.67 7.06
C ASN A 14 4.00 11.17 6.77
N ILE A 15 3.04 11.86 7.42
CA ILE A 15 2.81 13.29 7.16
C ILE A 15 4.00 14.16 7.58
N ALA A 16 4.64 13.82 8.70
CA ALA A 16 5.75 14.57 9.29
C ALA A 16 7.14 14.07 8.84
N GLU A 17 7.21 12.99 8.05
CA GLU A 17 8.49 12.44 7.62
C GLU A 17 9.15 13.31 6.54
N ALA A 18 10.49 13.44 6.67
CA ALA A 18 11.34 14.10 5.69
C ALA A 18 11.25 13.39 4.33
N LYS A 19 11.06 14.18 3.26
CA LYS A 19 10.81 13.66 1.92
C LYS A 19 12.10 13.19 1.26
N ARG A 20 12.12 11.92 0.87
CA ARG A 20 13.24 11.23 0.22
C ARG A 20 13.16 11.37 -1.31
N HIS A 21 14.26 11.03 -1.98
CA HIS A 21 14.28 10.92 -3.45
C HIS A 21 13.35 9.79 -3.92
N TYR A 22 12.74 9.93 -5.11
CA TYR A 22 11.75 8.97 -5.61
C TYR A 22 12.31 7.55 -5.82
N SER A 23 13.61 7.44 -6.07
CA SER A 23 14.30 6.14 -6.23
C SER A 23 14.50 5.38 -4.91
N HIS A 24 14.07 5.96 -3.79
CA HIS A 24 14.14 5.31 -2.49
C HIS A 24 13.16 4.12 -2.44
N ARG A 25 13.67 2.95 -2.07
CA ARG A 25 12.86 1.75 -1.82
C ARG A 25 12.10 1.91 -0.50
N ALA A 26 10.76 1.89 -0.55
CA ALA A 26 9.91 1.88 0.62
C ALA A 26 9.60 0.46 1.09
N GLU A 27 9.48 0.26 2.41
CA GLU A 27 9.00 -0.98 3.01
C GLU A 27 7.78 -0.67 3.89
N SER A 28 6.61 -1.12 3.46
CA SER A 28 5.38 -1.02 4.23
C SER A 28 5.12 -2.32 4.99
N ARG A 29 4.86 -2.22 6.29
CA ARG A 29 4.58 -3.36 7.16
C ARG A 29 3.09 -3.47 7.46
N PHE A 30 2.52 -4.64 7.21
CA PHE A 30 1.11 -4.92 7.43
C PHE A 30 0.92 -6.30 8.07
N ARG A 31 -0.33 -6.57 8.47
CA ARG A 31 -0.79 -7.87 8.96
C ARG A 31 -2.10 -8.22 8.25
N VAL A 32 -2.34 -9.50 8.02
CA VAL A 32 -3.61 -9.96 7.45
C VAL A 32 -4.69 -9.83 8.52
N LEU A 33 -5.75 -9.07 8.23
CA LEU A 33 -6.86 -8.87 9.15
C LEU A 33 -8.04 -9.77 8.78
N PRO A 34 -9.00 -10.01 9.69
CA PRO A 34 -10.18 -10.83 9.40
C PRO A 34 -10.92 -10.41 8.13
N HIS A 35 -10.96 -9.11 7.81
CA HIS A 35 -11.62 -8.57 6.63
C HIS A 35 -10.82 -8.69 5.32
N ASP A 36 -9.61 -9.23 5.37
CA ASP A 36 -8.79 -9.53 4.20
C ASP A 36 -8.95 -10.98 3.75
N ILE A 37 -9.51 -11.84 4.60
CA ILE A 37 -9.66 -13.27 4.36
C ILE A 37 -10.91 -13.55 3.53
N ASP A 38 -10.80 -14.52 2.62
CA ASP A 38 -11.92 -15.09 1.86
C ASP A 38 -12.50 -16.35 2.52
N ALA A 39 -13.50 -16.96 1.88
CA ALA A 39 -14.16 -18.16 2.39
C ALA A 39 -13.21 -19.38 2.50
N PHE A 40 -12.04 -19.34 1.87
CA PHE A 40 -11.04 -20.42 1.91
C PHE A 40 -9.98 -20.21 3.00
N GLY A 41 -10.13 -19.20 3.86
CA GLY A 41 -9.20 -18.94 4.97
C GLY A 41 -7.90 -18.25 4.52
N HIS A 42 -7.86 -17.75 3.29
CA HIS A 42 -6.70 -17.14 2.68
C HIS A 42 -6.96 -15.67 2.39
N MET A 43 -5.90 -14.88 2.29
CA MET A 43 -6.02 -13.51 1.86
C MET A 43 -6.63 -13.46 0.45
N ASN A 44 -7.71 -12.71 0.31
CA ASN A 44 -8.42 -12.55 -0.95
C ASN A 44 -7.48 -12.00 -2.03
N ASN A 45 -7.47 -12.63 -3.21
CA ASN A 45 -6.61 -12.25 -4.34
C ASN A 45 -6.69 -10.77 -4.72
N GLY A 46 -7.90 -10.18 -4.71
CA GLY A 46 -8.12 -8.76 -5.01
C GLY A 46 -7.57 -7.83 -3.93
N ARG A 47 -7.41 -8.32 -2.69
CA ARG A 47 -6.87 -7.53 -1.59
C ARG A 47 -5.40 -7.18 -1.79
N TYR A 48 -4.64 -8.04 -2.46
CA TYR A 48 -3.22 -7.79 -2.74
C TYR A 48 -3.01 -6.48 -3.52
N LEU A 49 -3.77 -6.25 -4.59
CA LEU A 49 -3.68 -5.03 -5.38
C LEU A 49 -4.06 -3.79 -4.57
N GLN A 50 -5.13 -3.88 -3.79
CA GLN A 50 -5.57 -2.75 -2.98
C GLN A 50 -4.55 -2.40 -1.88
N ILE A 51 -3.83 -3.38 -1.33
CA ILE A 51 -2.74 -3.13 -0.38
C ILE A 51 -1.52 -2.53 -1.08
N MET A 52 -1.21 -2.96 -2.30
CA MET A 52 -0.18 -2.32 -3.11
C MET A 52 -0.51 -0.84 -3.35
N ASP A 53 -1.79 -0.46 -3.50
CA ASP A 53 -2.18 0.95 -3.57
C ASP A 53 -1.91 1.70 -2.26
N VAL A 54 -2.19 1.10 -1.10
CA VAL A 54 -1.86 1.69 0.21
C VAL A 54 -0.35 1.88 0.37
N ALA A 55 0.45 0.86 0.00
CA ALA A 55 1.91 0.92 0.07
C ALA A 55 2.48 1.96 -0.92
N ARG A 56 1.91 2.06 -2.13
CA ARG A 56 2.27 3.09 -3.11
C ARG A 56 1.99 4.49 -2.57
N LEU A 57 0.86 4.68 -1.90
CA LEU A 57 0.55 5.96 -1.26
C LEU A 57 1.54 6.27 -0.13
N GLU A 58 1.93 5.27 0.66
CA GLU A 58 3.01 5.44 1.65
C GLU A 58 4.31 5.92 0.99
N TRP A 59 4.76 5.25 -0.06
CA TRP A 59 5.95 5.66 -0.81
C TRP A 59 5.83 7.09 -1.38
N MET A 60 4.66 7.45 -1.91
CA MET A 60 4.42 8.82 -2.41
C MET A 60 4.54 9.86 -1.29
N LEU A 61 4.02 9.56 -0.09
CA LEU A 61 4.12 10.44 1.07
C LEU A 61 5.54 10.53 1.62
N GLN A 62 6.33 9.45 1.54
CA GLN A 62 7.72 9.42 1.98
C GLN A 62 8.68 10.08 0.98
N THR A 63 8.25 10.30 -0.26
CA THR A 63 9.10 10.86 -1.33
C THR A 63 8.64 12.25 -1.79
N GLN A 64 9.47 12.89 -2.61
CA GLN A 64 9.14 14.18 -3.23
C GLN A 64 7.98 14.09 -4.24
N VAL A 65 7.52 12.88 -4.58
CA VAL A 65 6.46 12.62 -5.56
C VAL A 65 5.13 13.23 -5.13
N ALA A 66 4.75 13.14 -3.85
CA ALA A 66 3.53 13.79 -3.37
C ALA A 66 3.55 15.31 -3.59
N GLY A 67 4.72 15.95 -3.41
CA GLY A 67 4.90 17.37 -3.68
C GLY A 67 4.71 17.72 -5.16
N ALA A 68 5.29 16.91 -6.06
CA ALA A 68 5.14 17.07 -7.51
C ALA A 68 3.67 16.91 -7.96
N ILE A 69 2.97 15.91 -7.43
CA ILE A 69 1.56 15.66 -7.75
C ILE A 69 0.69 16.84 -7.31
N ARG A 70 0.89 17.34 -6.08
CA ARG A 70 0.15 18.49 -5.57
C ARG A 70 0.44 19.76 -6.38
N LYS A 71 1.71 20.03 -6.70
CA LYS A 71 2.13 21.20 -7.46
C LYS A 71 1.52 21.23 -8.86
N ASN A 72 1.49 20.08 -9.54
CA ASN A 72 1.01 19.96 -10.91
C ASN A 72 -0.46 19.54 -11.03
N ARG A 73 -1.17 19.37 -9.91
CA ARG A 73 -2.58 18.91 -9.85
C ARG A 73 -2.80 17.58 -10.59
N TRP A 74 -1.86 16.66 -10.44
CA TRP A 74 -1.95 15.34 -11.08
C TRP A 74 -2.86 14.40 -10.29
N SER A 75 -3.50 13.48 -11.01
CA SER A 75 -4.23 12.37 -10.40
C SER A 75 -3.41 11.08 -10.56
N PRO A 76 -3.04 10.39 -9.47
CA PRO A 76 -2.27 9.16 -9.54
C PRO A 76 -3.17 7.98 -9.92
N VAL A 77 -3.38 7.79 -11.22
CA VAL A 77 -4.19 6.69 -11.77
C VAL A 77 -3.30 5.50 -12.16
N LEU A 78 -3.72 4.28 -11.80
CA LEU A 78 -3.06 3.06 -12.26
C LEU A 78 -3.60 2.68 -13.65
N GLY A 79 -2.74 2.65 -14.67
CA GLY A 79 -3.15 2.28 -16.04
C GLY A 79 -3.27 0.76 -16.27
N GLY A 80 -2.55 -0.05 -15.48
CA GLY A 80 -2.57 -1.50 -15.57
C GLY A 80 -1.57 -2.12 -14.59
N GLY A 81 -1.74 -3.41 -14.32
CA GLY A 81 -0.84 -4.17 -13.45
C GLY A 81 -0.91 -5.66 -13.75
N ALA A 82 0.22 -6.34 -13.61
CA ALA A 82 0.30 -7.79 -13.69
C ALA A 82 0.70 -8.33 -12.32
N ILE A 83 -0.01 -9.36 -11.85
CA ILE A 83 0.24 -9.98 -10.56
C ILE A 83 0.51 -11.47 -10.73
N ARG A 84 1.51 -11.97 -10.00
CA ARG A 84 1.82 -13.39 -9.92
C ARG A 84 1.74 -13.82 -8.46
N TYR A 85 0.82 -14.74 -8.17
CA TYR A 85 0.68 -15.33 -6.86
C TYR A 85 1.62 -16.54 -6.74
N ARG A 86 2.35 -16.62 -5.63
CA ARG A 86 3.25 -17.76 -5.32
C ARG A 86 2.84 -18.48 -4.04
N HIS A 87 2.58 -17.71 -2.99
CA HIS A 87 2.15 -18.21 -1.70
C HIS A 87 0.98 -17.38 -1.20
N SER A 88 0.04 -18.07 -0.55
CA SER A 88 -1.08 -17.42 0.11
C SER A 88 -0.66 -16.90 1.49
N LEU A 89 -1.37 -15.88 1.97
CA LEU A 89 -1.20 -15.33 3.32
C LEU A 89 -2.41 -15.72 4.17
N THR A 90 -2.17 -16.11 5.42
CA THR A 90 -3.21 -16.55 6.36
C THR A 90 -3.52 -15.49 7.40
N LEU A 91 -4.61 -15.70 8.14
CA LEU A 91 -5.11 -14.76 9.15
C LEU A 91 -4.01 -14.38 10.16
N LEU A 92 -3.91 -13.09 10.46
CA LEU A 92 -2.92 -12.49 11.37
C LEU A 92 -1.45 -12.65 10.96
N GLN A 93 -1.15 -13.19 9.77
CA GLN A 93 0.21 -13.29 9.28
C GLN A 93 0.80 -11.89 9.01
N PRO A 94 1.98 -11.54 9.55
CA PRO A 94 2.67 -10.31 9.19
C PRO A 94 3.31 -10.45 7.81
N TYR A 95 3.31 -9.38 7.03
CA TYR A 95 3.99 -9.31 5.74
C TYR A 95 4.51 -7.91 5.44
N ARG A 96 5.42 -7.85 4.48
CA ARG A 96 6.07 -6.63 4.01
C ARG A 96 5.74 -6.41 2.55
N VAL A 97 5.51 -5.17 2.19
CA VAL A 97 5.34 -4.73 0.79
C VAL A 97 6.50 -3.82 0.47
N HIS A 98 7.27 -4.18 -0.54
CA HIS A 98 8.39 -3.38 -1.03
C HIS A 98 7.92 -2.61 -2.26
N THR A 99 8.14 -1.30 -2.27
CA THR A 99 7.81 -0.39 -3.38
C THR A 99 9.07 0.37 -3.80
#